data_AF-A0A3D1ZWT3-F1
#
_entry.id   AF-A0A3D1ZWT3-F1
#
_cell.length_a   1.000
_cell.length_b   1.000
_cell.length_c   1.000
_cell.angle_alpha   90.00
_cell.angle_beta   90.00
_cell.angle_gamma   90.00
#
_symmetry.space_group_name_H-M   'P 1'
#
loop_
_entity.id
_entity.type
_entity.pdbx_description
1 polymer ?
#
loop_
_entity_poly.entity_id
_entity_poly.type
_entity_poly.pdbx_seq_one_letter_code
_entity_poly.pdbx_strand_id
1 'polypeptide(L)'
;MSEQEVRIVYVKEQRNLGLWSVLFGFIGLFVFTFPLSFIGLLLAVMGILRGQIFSAILGLLLSLIGIASSVVFWAFVGMGAIISMPFGFF
;
A
#
# COMPACT_ATOMS: atom_id res chain seq x y z
N MET A 1 14.69 46.78 28.01
CA MET A 1 14.89 45.33 27.79
C MET A 1 13.57 44.77 27.31
N SER A 2 13.43 44.51 26.01
CA SER A 2 12.24 43.88 25.45
C SER A 2 12.43 42.37 25.47
N GLU A 3 11.64 41.67 26.28
CA GLU A 3 11.56 40.21 26.28
C GLU A 3 11.02 39.75 24.94
N GLN A 4 11.89 39.19 24.09
CA GLN A 4 11.46 38.49 22.88
C GLN A 4 11.06 37.07 23.30
N GLU A 5 9.74 36.82 23.38
CA GLU A 5 9.20 35.47 23.52
C GLU A 5 9.69 34.60 22.35
N VAL A 6 10.57 33.64 22.67
CA VAL A 6 11.05 32.65 21.71
C VAL A 6 9.89 31.71 21.39
N ARG A 7 9.18 31.99 20.29
CA ARG A 7 8.13 31.13 19.75
C ARG A 7 8.79 29.91 19.09
N ILE A 8 8.88 28.81 19.81
CA ILE A 8 9.33 27.52 19.28
C ILE A 8 8.25 26.99 18.32
N VAL A 9 8.45 27.20 17.02
CA VAL A 9 7.58 26.64 15.97
C VAL A 9 8.02 25.20 15.71
N TYR A 10 7.30 24.24 16.28
CA TYR A 10 7.45 22.83 15.91
C TYR A 10 6.96 22.64 14.48
N VAL A 11 7.89 22.65 13.51
CA VAL A 11 7.60 22.26 12.13
C VAL A 11 7.36 20.75 12.13
N LYS A 12 6.08 20.36 12.19
CA LYS A 12 5.68 18.96 11.98
C LYS A 12 6.05 18.60 10.55
N GLU A 13 7.13 17.84 10.38
CA GLU A 13 7.55 17.37 9.07
C GLU A 13 6.45 16.47 8.48
N GLN A 14 5.73 17.03 7.50
CA GLN A 14 4.61 16.36 6.85
C GLN A 14 5.14 15.31 5.86
N ARG A 15 5.55 14.17 6.41
CA ARG A 15 5.97 13.03 5.59
C ARG A 15 4.74 12.47 4.88
N ASN A 16 4.69 12.65 3.55
CA ASN A 16 3.59 12.28 2.66
C ASN A 16 3.46 10.77 2.42
N LEU A 17 3.15 10.00 3.46
CA LEU A 17 3.02 8.55 3.43
C LEU A 17 1.94 8.06 2.45
N GLY A 18 0.84 8.80 2.30
CA GLY A 18 -0.22 8.49 1.35
C GLY A 18 0.26 8.54 -0.11
N LEU A 19 1.09 9.52 -0.47
CA LEU A 19 1.67 9.59 -1.81
C LEU A 19 2.61 8.42 -2.09
N TRP A 20 3.41 8.04 -1.08
CA TRP A 20 4.27 6.85 -1.15
C TRP A 20 3.44 5.59 -1.33
N SER A 21 2.29 5.47 -0.68
CA SER A 21 1.39 4.31 -0.86
C SER A 21 0.90 4.17 -2.30
N VAL A 22 0.58 5.28 -2.98
CA VAL A 22 0.16 5.28 -4.39
C VAL A 22 1.31 4.80 -5.28
N LEU A 23 2.52 5.33 -5.08
CA LEU A 23 3.69 4.94 -5.86
C LEU A 23 4.03 3.46 -5.68
N PHE A 24 4.10 2.98 -4.45
CA PHE A 24 4.40 1.57 -4.18
C PHE A 24 3.26 0.64 -4.61
N GLY A 25 2.00 1.04 -4.46
CA GLY A 25 0.86 0.28 -4.98
C GLY A 25 0.88 0.16 -6.50
N PHE A 26 1.17 1.27 -7.20
CA PHE A 26 1.26 1.29 -8.65
C PHE A 26 2.45 0.48 -9.19
N ILE A 27 3.66 0.68 -8.63
CA ILE A 27 4.85 -0.10 -9.02
C ILE A 27 4.65 -1.58 -8.68
N GLY A 28 4.02 -1.86 -7.54
CA GLY A 28 3.63 -3.20 -7.13
C GLY A 28 2.84 -3.89 -8.23
N LEU A 29 1.83 -3.24 -8.80
CA LEU A 29 0.99 -3.79 -9.87
C LEU A 29 1.78 -4.34 -11.08
N PHE A 30 2.93 -3.75 -11.44
CA PHE A 30 3.64 -4.09 -12.67
C PHE A 30 4.95 -4.88 -12.47
N VAL A 31 5.75 -4.60 -11.44
CA VAL A 31 7.17 -5.01 -11.41
C VAL A 31 7.48 -6.06 -10.34
N PHE A 32 6.81 -6.02 -9.18
CA PHE A 32 6.99 -6.94 -8.05
C PHE A 32 5.67 -7.08 -7.28
N THR A 33 4.67 -7.67 -7.96
CA THR A 33 3.24 -7.75 -7.58
C THR A 33 2.96 -8.11 -6.14
N PHE A 34 3.69 -9.07 -5.55
CA PHE A 34 3.38 -9.47 -4.18
C PHE A 34 4.03 -8.57 -3.11
N PRO A 35 5.38 -8.42 -3.07
CA PRO A 35 6.01 -7.73 -1.94
C PRO A 35 5.77 -6.21 -1.95
N LEU A 36 5.82 -5.57 -3.13
CA LEU A 36 5.67 -4.12 -3.23
C LEU A 36 4.22 -3.69 -3.00
N SER A 37 3.24 -4.46 -3.48
CA SER A 37 1.83 -4.17 -3.20
C SER A 37 1.51 -4.34 -1.72
N PHE A 38 2.14 -5.29 -1.02
CA PHE A 38 1.99 -5.42 0.43
C PHE A 38 2.58 -4.22 1.19
N ILE A 39 3.76 -3.74 0.79
CA ILE A 39 4.35 -2.51 1.34
C ILE A 39 3.45 -1.30 1.07
N GLY A 40 2.91 -1.18 -0.15
CA GLY A 40 1.95 -0.13 -0.51
C GLY A 40 0.69 -0.18 0.36
N LEU A 41 0.22 -1.38 0.73
CA LEU A 41 -0.94 -1.57 1.59
C LEU A 41 -0.65 -1.09 3.02
N LEU A 42 0.52 -1.42 3.56
CA LEU A 42 0.96 -0.91 4.88
C LEU A 42 1.08 0.63 4.88
N LEU A 43 1.68 1.20 3.84
CA LEU A 43 1.83 2.65 3.69
C LEU A 43 0.48 3.34 3.52
N ALA A 44 -0.48 2.71 2.84
CA ALA A 44 -1.83 3.23 2.72
C ALA A 44 -2.51 3.30 4.08
N VAL A 45 -2.46 2.22 4.88
CA VAL A 45 -3.02 2.23 6.25
C VAL A 45 -2.38 3.33 7.10
N MET A 46 -1.05 3.46 7.05
CA MET A 46 -0.34 4.55 7.75
C MET A 46 -0.72 5.95 7.23
N GLY A 47 -0.99 6.08 5.94
CA GLY A 47 -1.46 7.32 5.30
C GLY A 47 -2.85 7.73 5.77
N ILE A 48 -3.78 6.77 5.91
CA ILE A 48 -5.12 7.00 6.47
C ILE A 48 -5.00 7.51 7.92
N LEU A 49 -4.17 6.86 8.74
CA LEU A 49 -3.94 7.26 10.14
C LEU A 49 -3.32 8.66 10.28
N ARG A 50 -2.64 9.17 9.25
CA ARG A 50 -2.09 10.53 9.20
C ARG A 50 -3.01 11.56 8.54
N GLY A 51 -4.25 11.21 8.24
CA GLY A 51 -5.23 12.12 7.62
C GLY A 51 -5.05 12.31 6.11
N GLN A 52 -4.17 11.53 5.46
CA GLN A 52 -3.95 11.57 4.02
C GLN A 52 -4.93 10.66 3.29
N ILE A 53 -6.23 10.87 3.52
CA ILE A 53 -7.30 9.94 3.18
C ILE A 53 -7.36 9.67 1.67
N PHE A 54 -7.36 10.72 0.83
CA PHE A 54 -7.49 10.56 -0.62
C PHE A 54 -6.36 9.73 -1.25
N SER A 55 -5.11 10.11 -0.99
CA SER A 55 -3.96 9.40 -1.55
C SER A 55 -3.82 8.00 -0.97
N ALA A 56 -4.13 7.83 0.31
CA ALA A 56 -4.06 6.52 0.94
C ALA A 56 -5.13 5.54 0.46
N ILE A 57 -6.38 5.98 0.23
CA ILE A 57 -7.42 5.13 -0.37
C ILE A 57 -7.01 4.68 -1.77
N LEU A 58 -6.47 5.60 -2.57
CA LEU A 58 -6.05 5.31 -3.93
C LEU A 58 -4.88 4.32 -3.95
N GLY A 59 -3.90 4.48 -3.05
CA GLY A 59 -2.82 3.51 -2.84
C GLY A 59 -3.31 2.16 -2.34
N LEU A 60 -4.30 2.15 -1.44
CA LEU A 60 -4.93 0.92 -0.93
C LEU A 60 -5.57 0.10 -2.06
N LEU A 61 -6.36 0.77 -2.92
CA LEU A 61 -7.00 0.11 -4.06
C LEU A 61 -5.97 -0.45 -5.04
N LEU A 62 -4.94 0.32 -5.39
CA LEU A 62 -3.86 -0.14 -6.26
C LEU A 62 -3.11 -1.34 -5.67
N SER A 63 -2.82 -1.31 -4.37
CA SER A 63 -2.20 -2.42 -3.65
C SER A 63 -3.08 -3.67 -3.62
N LEU A 64 -4.39 -3.54 -3.37
CA LEU A 64 -5.31 -4.68 -3.41
C LEU A 64 -5.36 -5.31 -4.81
N ILE A 65 -5.45 -4.49 -5.86
CA ILE A 65 -5.43 -4.96 -7.24
C ILE A 65 -4.11 -5.68 -7.54
N GLY A 66 -2.97 -5.12 -7.12
CA GLY A 66 -1.66 -5.73 -7.33
C GLY A 66 -1.48 -7.08 -6.60
N ILE A 67 -2.02 -7.21 -5.39
CA ILE A 67 -2.04 -8.51 -4.67
C ILE A 67 -2.96 -9.50 -5.42
N ALA A 68 -4.16 -9.06 -5.80
CA ALA A 68 -5.12 -9.90 -6.51
C ALA A 68 -4.64 -10.32 -7.91
N SER A 69 -3.81 -9.51 -8.58
CA SER A 69 -3.18 -9.85 -9.86
C SER A 69 -1.89 -10.66 -9.70
N SER A 70 -1.41 -10.88 -8.47
CA SER A 70 -0.15 -11.56 -8.24
C SER A 70 -0.28 -13.07 -8.41
N VAL A 71 0.46 -13.63 -9.38
CA VAL A 71 0.60 -15.08 -9.57
C VAL A 71 1.17 -15.75 -8.31
N VAL A 72 2.07 -15.06 -7.61
CA VAL A 72 2.69 -15.56 -6.37
C VAL A 72 1.65 -15.68 -5.25
N PHE A 73 0.78 -14.69 -5.10
CA PHE A 73 -0.31 -14.76 -4.11
C PHE A 73 -1.22 -15.95 -4.38
N TRP A 74 -1.66 -16.14 -5.63
CA TRP A 74 -2.50 -17.27 -6.00
C TRP A 74 -1.81 -18.63 -5.85
N ALA A 75 -0.49 -18.69 -6.07
CA ALA A 75 0.30 -19.89 -5.79
C ALA A 75 0.29 -20.22 -4.29
N PHE A 76 0.43 -19.23 -3.40
CA PHE A 76 0.34 -19.42 -1.93
C PHE A 76 -1.07 -19.77 -1.44
N VAL A 77 -2.10 -19.16 -2.03
CA VAL A 77 -3.52 -19.42 -1.70
C VAL A 77 -3.98 -20.80 -2.21
N GLY A 78 -3.12 -21.53 -2.94
CA GLY A 78 -3.37 -22.92 -3.30
C GLY A 78 -4.24 -23.07 -4.54
N MET A 79 -4.32 -22.08 -5.43
CA MET A 79 -5.00 -22.24 -6.71
C MET A 79 -4.38 -23.36 -7.57
N GLY A 80 -3.08 -23.64 -7.40
CA GLY A 80 -2.45 -24.81 -7.99
C GLY A 80 -3.06 -26.13 -7.51
N ALA A 81 -3.50 -26.20 -6.24
CA ALA A 81 -4.20 -27.36 -5.68
C ALA A 81 -5.66 -27.44 -6.16
N ILE A 82 -6.32 -26.30 -6.39
CA ILE A 82 -7.68 -26.24 -6.94
C ILE A 82 -7.71 -26.74 -8.40
N ILE A 83 -6.72 -26.35 -9.20
CA ILE A 83 -6.56 -26.85 -10.59
C ILE A 83 -6.23 -28.35 -10.61
N SER A 84 -5.48 -28.85 -9.62
CA SER A 84 -5.13 -30.27 -9.53
C SER A 84 -6.20 -31.15 -8.87
N MET A 85 -7.29 -30.56 -8.35
CA MET A 85 -8.43 -31.35 -7.87
C MET A 85 -9.17 -31.94 -9.08
N PRO A 86 -9.60 -33.21 -9.03
CA PRO A 86 -10.33 -33.86 -10.10
C PRO A 86 -11.78 -33.37 -10.14
N PHE A 87 -12.00 -32.07 -10.31
CA PHE A 87 -13.28 -31.54 -10.77
C PHE A 87 -13.21 -31.53 -12.29
N GLY A 88 -13.91 -32.48 -12.91
CA GLY A 88 -13.99 -32.64 -14.37
C GLY A 88 -14.60 -31.43 -15.06
N PHE A 89 -13.79 -30.40 -15.29
CA PHE A 89 -14.00 -29.35 -16.26
C PHE A 89 -12.70 -29.17 -17.04
N PHE A 90 -12.46 -30.10 -17.96
CA PHE A 90 -12.16 -29.91 -19.38
C PHE A 90 -11.90 -31.27 -20.01
#